data_AF-A0A534ISY4-F1
#
_entry.id   AF-A0A534ISY4-F1
#
_cell.length_a   1.000
_cell.length_b   1.000
_cell.length_c   1.000
_cell.angle_alpha   90.00
_cell.angle_beta   90.00
_cell.angle_gamma   90.00
#
_symmetry.space_group_name_H-M   'P 1'
#
loop_
_entity.id
_entity.type
_entity.pdbx_description
1 polymer ?
#
loop_
_entity_poly.entity_id
_entity_poly.type
_entity_poly.pdbx_seq_one_letter_code
_entity_poly.pdbx_strand_id
1 'polypeptide(L)'
;MRGGTGHWQCPSRPPQRGALSVRSSPVRHRFVVVGNATLILTLFFSLACLGIVAADPTGGDGFSYSFHRHVGSGSGAYDGYTDNTYSSGQYHILTTNASQVTFRATYSWTYSSSEGLRQSSSVDRTVSFSLPGRHYVARLTDLDDYDSFDGTTLAVWFWVSPGVRPGDTVQILENNFTVVAMDATTWSQWVPRKGIAATAAGTGIRNDAYGQFSLTWVDTYYFDAATGYAIAERYQEHDTGFFQGQSASFDWTESFDVMGTTYPIVLDLPVLGGTIASIGVMVVSAAGVAYGARWRMRTVGRSRYVDSTTEVYRLWKVEDFPRLLAAVSPMLAPFLEDFARKAALSKDTTALAVAGARIVGFGMNNREAKIATILGENTAITETLRSFLRAKDFFTDTRHVIPEGLRSEARGYCVTISESNAYNVFETYQVVRRELDGGPIPSYDVTLVSRMAERDLPEVSLLARRVYRVPSERWLRSVFDSGDLAFVARVGGKVVGFAFASLANGHGRVHTLTVLPEHRNSGIGKELMRARLAALRTLEATDVIAEIADWNLPSLQVAWRHGFQPVGKMFVETARTSRIQRTIVRR
;
A
#
# COMPACT_ATOMS: atom_id res chain seq x y z
N MET A 1 -62.96 34.28 -51.07
CA MET A 1 -64.38 34.16 -50.67
C MET A 1 -64.58 32.84 -49.95
N ARG A 2 -65.30 32.88 -48.81
CA ARG A 2 -65.76 31.77 -47.94
C ARG A 2 -64.64 31.03 -47.20
N GLY A 3 -64.48 31.08 -45.88
CA GLY A 3 -65.40 31.41 -44.80
C GLY A 3 -65.74 30.14 -44.03
N GLY A 4 -65.28 30.01 -42.79
CA GLY A 4 -65.52 28.84 -41.94
C GLY A 4 -64.80 28.90 -40.59
N THR A 5 -65.26 29.81 -39.72
CA THR A 5 -65.16 29.79 -38.25
C THR A 5 -65.59 28.42 -37.70
N GLY A 6 -65.05 27.78 -36.67
CA GLY A 6 -64.32 28.20 -35.48
C GLY A 6 -64.99 27.53 -34.28
N HIS A 7 -64.31 26.65 -33.54
CA HIS A 7 -64.64 26.30 -32.15
C HIS A 7 -63.43 25.73 -31.39
N TRP A 8 -63.40 26.06 -30.11
CA TRP A 8 -62.28 26.08 -29.18
C TRP A 8 -62.01 24.74 -28.46
N GLN A 9 -60.75 24.47 -28.11
CA GLN A 9 -60.37 23.77 -26.86
C GLN A 9 -58.95 24.16 -26.40
N CYS A 10 -58.80 24.36 -25.09
CA CYS A 10 -57.65 24.88 -24.35
C CYS A 10 -56.36 24.01 -24.37
N PRO A 11 -55.19 24.58 -24.01
CA PRO A 11 -53.88 23.99 -24.30
C PRO A 11 -53.45 22.99 -23.22
N SER A 12 -52.91 21.85 -23.65
CA SER A 12 -52.22 20.90 -22.76
C SER A 12 -50.74 20.78 -23.12
N ARG A 13 -49.92 21.19 -22.14
CA ARG A 13 -48.52 20.82 -21.85
C ARG A 13 -47.38 21.27 -22.80
N PRO A 14 -46.30 21.87 -22.24
CA PRO A 14 -45.09 22.25 -22.98
C PRO A 14 -44.17 21.04 -23.22
N PRO A 15 -43.21 21.14 -24.17
CA PRO A 15 -42.40 20.02 -24.62
C PRO A 15 -41.41 19.55 -23.55
N GLN A 16 -41.17 18.23 -23.55
CA GLN A 16 -40.25 17.54 -22.66
C GLN A 16 -38.83 18.10 -22.77
N ARG A 17 -38.25 18.44 -21.61
CA ARG A 17 -36.82 18.74 -21.45
C ARG A 17 -36.00 17.51 -21.85
N GLY A 18 -35.21 17.64 -22.91
CA GLY A 18 -34.13 16.70 -23.22
C GLY A 18 -33.13 16.66 -22.07
N ALA A 19 -33.00 15.50 -21.44
CA ALA A 19 -31.93 15.22 -20.50
C ALA A 19 -30.60 15.22 -21.25
N LEU A 20 -29.75 16.21 -20.98
CA LEU A 20 -28.34 16.20 -21.37
C LEU A 20 -27.67 15.06 -20.59
N SER A 21 -27.44 13.93 -21.26
CA SER A 21 -26.64 12.85 -20.73
C SER A 21 -25.19 13.32 -20.65
N VAL A 22 -24.67 13.42 -19.43
CA VAL A 22 -23.23 13.52 -19.20
C VAL A 22 -22.64 12.20 -19.69
N ARG A 23 -22.03 12.21 -20.87
CA ARG A 23 -21.31 11.07 -21.44
C ARG A 23 -20.28 10.59 -20.42
N SER A 24 -20.51 9.40 -19.87
CA SER A 24 -19.50 8.65 -19.13
C SER A 24 -18.35 8.32 -20.08
N SER A 25 -17.13 8.79 -19.75
CA SER A 25 -15.96 8.52 -20.59
C SER A 25 -15.51 7.05 -20.46
N PRO A 26 -15.07 6.41 -21.57
CA PRO A 26 -14.69 5.00 -21.57
C PRO A 26 -13.24 4.85 -21.12
N VAL A 27 -12.98 4.90 -19.82
CA VAL A 27 -11.63 4.61 -19.26
C VAL A 27 -11.76 3.57 -18.16
N ARG A 28 -12.08 2.32 -18.53
CA ARG A 28 -12.12 1.20 -17.56
C ARG A 28 -11.23 0.00 -17.85
N HIS A 29 -10.59 -0.12 -19.02
CA HIS A 29 -9.98 -1.42 -19.39
C HIS A 29 -8.47 -1.45 -19.69
N ARG A 30 -7.75 -0.32 -19.77
CA ARG A 30 -6.34 -0.35 -20.24
C ARG A 30 -5.28 -0.60 -19.16
N PHE A 31 -5.57 -0.38 -17.88
CA PHE A 31 -4.54 -0.45 -16.82
C PHE A 31 -4.36 -1.82 -16.16
N VAL A 32 -5.27 -2.77 -16.38
CA VAL A 32 -5.18 -4.12 -15.77
C VAL A 32 -4.30 -5.07 -16.58
N VAL A 33 -4.13 -4.84 -17.89
CA VAL A 33 -3.48 -5.81 -18.78
C VAL A 33 -1.95 -5.67 -18.82
N VAL A 34 -1.40 -4.46 -18.64
CA VAL A 34 0.05 -4.23 -18.81
C VAL A 34 0.88 -4.63 -17.59
N GLY A 35 0.27 -4.71 -16.39
CA GLY A 35 0.97 -5.14 -15.17
C GLY A 35 1.26 -6.65 -15.09
N ASN A 36 0.52 -7.46 -15.85
CA ASN A 36 0.62 -8.93 -15.76
C ASN A 36 1.70 -9.53 -16.66
N ALA A 37 2.11 -8.86 -17.74
CA ALA A 37 3.06 -9.42 -18.70
C ALA A 37 4.52 -9.33 -18.23
N THR A 38 4.87 -8.29 -17.46
CA THR A 38 6.27 -8.02 -17.10
C THR A 38 6.75 -8.84 -15.89
N LEU A 39 5.84 -9.28 -15.01
CA LEU A 39 6.19 -10.08 -13.83
C LEU A 39 6.50 -11.55 -14.18
N ILE A 40 5.89 -12.07 -15.25
CA ILE A 40 6.07 -13.45 -15.73
C ILE A 40 7.44 -13.63 -16.40
N LEU A 41 8.01 -12.56 -16.97
CA LEU A 41 9.26 -12.64 -17.74
C LEU A 41 10.54 -12.55 -16.88
N THR A 42 10.45 -12.00 -15.66
CA THR A 42 11.64 -11.77 -14.80
C THR A 42 11.95 -12.89 -13.80
N LEU A 43 11.11 -13.93 -13.69
CA LEU A 43 11.30 -15.04 -12.74
C LEU A 43 11.85 -16.34 -13.37
N PHE A 44 12.08 -16.34 -14.70
CA PHE A 44 12.64 -17.48 -15.44
C PHE A 44 14.18 -17.45 -15.59
N PHE A 45 14.86 -16.52 -14.92
CA PHE A 45 16.33 -16.48 -14.94
C PHE A 45 16.93 -17.41 -13.88
N SER A 46 17.16 -18.65 -14.31
CA SER A 46 18.41 -19.39 -14.11
C SER A 46 18.98 -19.45 -12.68
N LEU A 47 18.56 -20.46 -11.92
CA LEU A 47 19.54 -21.25 -11.18
C LEU A 47 19.85 -22.49 -12.02
N ALA A 48 21.05 -22.50 -12.60
CA ALA A 48 21.60 -23.64 -13.29
C ALA A 48 21.58 -24.84 -12.33
N CYS A 49 20.91 -25.92 -12.75
CA CYS A 49 21.08 -27.23 -12.15
C CYS A 49 22.56 -27.60 -12.28
N LEU A 50 23.34 -27.39 -11.21
CA LEU A 50 24.57 -28.13 -11.03
C LEU A 50 24.15 -29.60 -11.03
N GLY A 51 24.70 -30.39 -11.96
CA GLY A 51 24.44 -31.83 -12.00
C GLY A 51 24.90 -32.44 -10.68
N ILE A 52 23.95 -32.81 -9.82
CA ILE A 52 24.25 -33.53 -8.59
C ILE A 52 24.45 -34.98 -9.01
N VAL A 53 25.68 -35.48 -8.86
CA VAL A 53 25.99 -36.90 -9.08
C VAL A 53 25.44 -37.65 -7.87
N ALA A 54 24.76 -38.77 -8.11
CA ALA A 54 24.26 -39.60 -7.03
C ALA A 54 25.42 -40.15 -6.19
N ALA A 55 25.36 -39.98 -4.87
CA ALA A 55 26.47 -40.29 -3.98
C ALA A 55 25.99 -40.76 -2.60
N ASP A 56 26.74 -41.72 -2.03
CA ASP A 56 26.59 -42.15 -0.65
C ASP A 56 26.96 -41.02 0.34
N PRO A 57 26.56 -41.11 1.62
CA PRO A 57 26.87 -40.12 2.65
C PRO A 57 28.37 -39.85 2.73
N THR A 58 28.77 -38.57 2.69
CA THR A 58 30.17 -38.17 2.77
C THR A 58 30.46 -37.38 4.05
N GLY A 59 31.71 -37.47 4.54
CA GLY A 59 32.13 -36.70 5.70
C GLY A 59 31.94 -35.19 5.48
N GLY A 60 31.20 -34.54 6.39
CA GLY A 60 30.81 -33.12 6.29
C GLY A 60 29.39 -32.89 5.76
N ASP A 61 28.71 -33.93 5.28
CA ASP A 61 27.27 -33.82 5.00
C ASP A 61 26.50 -33.56 6.28
N GLY A 62 25.47 -32.73 6.20
CA GLY A 62 24.61 -32.47 7.34
C GLY A 62 23.32 -31.78 6.94
N PHE A 63 22.32 -31.93 7.80
CA PHE A 63 21.04 -31.28 7.66
C PHE A 63 20.48 -30.87 9.01
N SER A 64 19.66 -29.83 9.01
CA SER A 64 18.81 -29.44 10.13
C SER A 64 17.35 -29.71 9.81
N TYR A 65 16.55 -29.96 10.84
CA TYR A 65 15.15 -30.32 10.66
C TYR A 65 14.22 -29.72 11.71
N SER A 66 12.94 -29.72 11.37
CA SER A 66 11.82 -29.53 12.28
C SER A 66 10.93 -30.76 12.22
N PHE A 67 10.43 -31.19 13.36
CA PHE A 67 9.50 -32.29 13.50
C PHE A 67 8.34 -31.88 14.41
N HIS A 68 7.12 -32.24 14.02
CA HIS A 68 5.92 -32.01 14.80
C HIS A 68 5.04 -33.25 14.79
N ARG A 69 4.79 -33.79 15.98
CA ARG A 69 3.82 -34.83 16.26
C ARG A 69 2.62 -34.21 16.98
N HIS A 70 1.42 -34.55 16.54
CA HIS A 70 0.18 -34.05 17.10
C HIS A 70 -0.86 -35.16 17.25
N VAL A 71 -1.40 -35.29 18.46
CA VAL A 71 -2.61 -36.05 18.74
C VAL A 71 -3.79 -35.09 18.87
N GLY A 72 -4.88 -35.37 18.17
CA GLY A 72 -6.06 -34.53 18.16
C GLY A 72 -7.28 -35.22 17.56
N SER A 73 -8.29 -34.42 17.19
CA SER A 73 -9.55 -34.91 16.58
C SER A 73 -10.23 -36.02 17.39
N GLY A 74 -10.05 -36.00 18.72
CA GLY A 74 -10.51 -37.06 19.58
C GLY A 74 -12.03 -37.13 19.70
N SER A 75 -12.56 -38.33 19.95
CA SER A 75 -13.97 -38.54 20.29
C SER A 75 -14.11 -39.42 21.53
N GLY A 76 -15.30 -39.41 22.14
CA GLY A 76 -15.55 -40.16 23.36
C GLY A 76 -14.67 -39.66 24.51
N ALA A 77 -13.91 -40.55 25.16
CA ALA A 77 -13.03 -40.16 26.26
C ALA A 77 -11.86 -39.24 25.84
N TYR A 78 -11.60 -39.11 24.53
CA TYR A 78 -10.59 -38.21 23.96
C TYR A 78 -11.20 -36.90 23.41
N ASP A 79 -12.49 -36.65 23.62
CA ASP A 79 -13.13 -35.41 23.17
C ASP A 79 -12.44 -34.18 23.80
N GLY A 80 -11.95 -33.28 22.95
CA GLY A 80 -11.19 -32.10 23.35
C GLY A 80 -9.74 -32.36 23.82
N TYR A 81 -9.28 -33.61 23.86
CA TYR A 81 -7.89 -33.93 24.16
C TYR A 81 -6.97 -33.55 23.00
N THR A 82 -5.84 -32.93 23.31
CA THR A 82 -4.75 -32.73 22.36
C THR A 82 -3.41 -32.88 23.05
N ASP A 83 -2.42 -33.35 22.31
CA ASP A 83 -1.02 -33.16 22.67
C ASP A 83 -0.18 -32.77 21.47
N ASN A 84 1.00 -32.24 21.76
CA ASN A 84 1.94 -31.77 20.77
C ASN A 84 3.36 -32.06 21.22
N THR A 85 4.14 -32.70 20.35
CA THR A 85 5.59 -32.79 20.47
C THR A 85 6.24 -32.03 19.33
N TYR A 86 7.06 -31.04 19.67
CA TYR A 86 7.90 -30.33 18.71
C TYR A 86 9.35 -30.75 18.94
N SER A 87 10.06 -31.10 17.87
CA SER A 87 11.49 -31.42 17.90
C SER A 87 12.22 -30.66 16.80
N SER A 88 13.43 -30.22 17.10
CA SER A 88 14.32 -29.63 16.10
C SER A 88 15.75 -30.02 16.40
N GLY A 89 16.52 -30.26 15.35
CA GLY A 89 17.87 -30.79 15.51
C GLY A 89 18.70 -30.73 14.26
N GLN A 90 19.88 -31.35 14.36
CA GLN A 90 20.88 -31.41 13.31
C GLN A 90 21.56 -32.78 13.28
N TYR A 91 21.86 -33.21 12.07
CA TYR A 91 22.64 -34.41 11.76
C TYR A 91 23.89 -33.99 11.02
N HIS A 92 25.04 -34.54 11.41
CA HIS A 92 26.33 -34.29 10.77
C HIS A 92 27.09 -35.60 10.58
N ILE A 93 27.41 -35.94 9.34
CA ILE A 93 28.26 -37.10 9.01
C ILE A 93 29.70 -36.76 9.36
N LEU A 94 30.30 -37.54 10.25
CA LEU A 94 31.67 -37.35 10.72
C LEU A 94 32.67 -38.09 9.84
N THR A 95 32.42 -39.37 9.58
CA THR A 95 33.30 -40.21 8.78
C THR A 95 32.49 -41.21 7.95
N THR A 96 32.99 -41.50 6.75
CA THR A 96 32.44 -42.51 5.83
C THR A 96 33.57 -43.42 5.38
N ASN A 97 33.35 -44.72 5.42
CA ASN A 97 34.17 -45.71 4.72
C ASN A 97 33.29 -46.72 3.97
N ALA A 98 33.89 -47.68 3.27
CA ALA A 98 33.17 -48.66 2.44
C ALA A 98 32.20 -49.57 3.21
N SER A 99 32.31 -49.65 4.54
CA SER A 99 31.49 -50.52 5.39
C SER A 99 30.55 -49.78 6.33
N GLN A 100 30.90 -48.56 6.72
CA GLN A 100 30.25 -47.88 7.84
C GLN A 100 30.29 -46.35 7.69
N VAL A 101 29.24 -45.71 8.20
CA VAL A 101 29.13 -44.26 8.35
C VAL A 101 28.95 -43.93 9.83
N THR A 102 29.73 -42.99 10.33
CA THR A 102 29.61 -42.43 11.68
C THR A 102 29.08 -41.01 11.60
N PHE A 103 28.08 -40.69 12.42
CA PHE A 103 27.44 -39.38 12.42
C PHE A 103 27.06 -38.95 13.84
N ARG A 104 26.90 -37.63 14.01
CA ARG A 104 26.40 -37.02 15.25
C ARG A 104 25.00 -36.49 15.02
N ALA A 105 24.08 -36.87 15.90
CA ALA A 105 22.72 -36.36 15.96
C ALA A 105 22.55 -35.53 17.23
N THR A 106 22.09 -34.29 17.08
CA THR A 106 21.82 -33.40 18.20
C THR A 106 20.45 -32.76 18.01
N TYR A 107 19.54 -32.93 18.96
CA TYR A 107 18.20 -32.35 18.89
C TYR A 107 17.64 -32.04 20.26
N SER A 108 16.61 -31.20 20.28
CA SER A 108 15.83 -30.91 21.47
C SER A 108 14.36 -31.01 21.15
N TRP A 109 13.57 -31.50 22.10
CA TRP A 109 12.14 -31.65 21.96
C TRP A 109 11.38 -31.09 23.15
N THR A 110 10.13 -30.70 22.89
CA THR A 110 9.17 -30.24 23.89
C THR A 110 7.84 -30.94 23.66
N TYR A 111 7.26 -31.47 24.73
CA TYR A 111 5.93 -32.07 24.78
C TYR A 111 4.97 -31.21 25.59
N SER A 112 3.73 -31.08 25.13
CA SER A 112 2.65 -30.47 25.90
C SER A 112 1.28 -31.07 25.59
N SER A 113 0.43 -31.24 26.60
CA SER A 113 -0.96 -31.69 26.44
C SER A 113 -1.99 -30.66 26.92
N SER A 114 -3.25 -30.82 26.47
CA SER A 114 -4.42 -30.05 26.91
C SER A 114 -4.71 -30.22 28.40
N GLU A 115 -4.21 -31.29 29.01
CA GLU A 115 -4.33 -31.56 30.45
C GLU A 115 -3.24 -30.87 31.29
N GLY A 116 -2.34 -30.12 30.64
CA GLY A 116 -1.34 -29.30 31.32
C GLY A 116 -0.02 -30.01 31.58
N LEU A 117 0.17 -31.25 31.13
CA LEU A 117 1.47 -31.91 31.19
C LEU A 117 2.44 -31.21 30.24
N ARG A 118 3.67 -30.96 30.71
CA ARG A 118 4.75 -30.36 29.92
C ARG A 118 6.07 -31.05 30.23
N GLN A 119 6.80 -31.41 29.18
CA GLN A 119 8.11 -32.05 29.28
C GLN A 119 9.03 -31.50 28.19
N SER A 120 10.34 -31.61 28.40
CA SER A 120 11.32 -31.24 27.40
C SER A 120 12.64 -31.94 27.68
N SER A 121 13.39 -32.26 26.64
CA SER A 121 14.73 -32.83 26.75
C SER A 121 15.63 -32.39 25.59
N SER A 122 16.90 -32.74 25.68
CA SER A 122 17.89 -32.58 24.63
C SER A 122 18.76 -33.81 24.54
N VAL A 123 19.07 -34.22 23.32
CA VAL A 123 19.83 -35.42 23.00
C VAL A 123 21.04 -35.03 22.16
N ASP A 124 22.19 -35.65 22.45
CA ASP A 124 23.42 -35.52 21.69
C ASP A 124 24.11 -36.88 21.64
N ARG A 125 24.09 -37.51 20.46
CA ARG A 125 24.57 -38.88 20.26
C ARG A 125 25.50 -38.95 19.07
N THR A 126 26.54 -39.77 19.20
CA THR A 126 27.37 -40.18 18.07
C THR A 126 27.15 -41.67 17.86
N VAL A 127 26.59 -42.03 16.72
CA VAL A 127 26.22 -43.40 16.37
C VAL A 127 26.76 -43.75 14.99
N SER A 128 26.61 -45.00 14.59
CA SER A 128 27.09 -45.46 13.28
C SER A 128 26.16 -46.50 12.69
N PHE A 129 26.12 -46.55 11.36
CA PHE A 129 25.34 -47.53 10.61
C PHE A 129 26.17 -48.17 9.50
N SER A 130 25.78 -49.38 9.11
CA SER A 130 26.36 -50.12 7.99
C SER A 130 25.99 -49.45 6.67
N LEU A 131 26.97 -49.07 5.84
CA LEU A 131 26.68 -48.41 4.57
C LEU A 131 25.89 -49.32 3.59
N PRO A 132 26.27 -50.61 3.39
CA PRO A 132 25.50 -51.50 2.52
C PRO A 132 24.14 -51.93 3.11
N GLY A 133 24.08 -52.12 4.44
CA GLY A 133 22.89 -52.66 5.12
C GLY A 133 21.90 -51.60 5.58
N ARG A 134 22.36 -50.37 5.81
CA ARG A 134 21.63 -49.27 6.46
C ARG A 134 21.26 -49.48 7.93
N HIS A 135 21.58 -50.63 8.52
CA HIS A 135 21.31 -50.89 9.94
C HIS A 135 22.31 -50.21 10.87
N TYR A 136 21.85 -49.76 12.04
CA TYR A 136 22.76 -49.33 13.09
C TYR A 136 23.69 -50.47 13.47
N VAL A 137 24.95 -50.16 13.78
CA VAL A 137 25.94 -51.19 14.13
C VAL A 137 25.90 -51.60 15.61
N ALA A 138 25.15 -50.86 16.42
CA ALA A 138 25.10 -51.01 17.86
C ALA A 138 23.65 -50.92 18.35
N ARG A 139 23.43 -51.34 19.59
CA ARG A 139 22.11 -51.31 20.24
C ARG A 139 21.53 -49.89 20.31
N LEU A 140 22.38 -48.87 20.50
CA LEU A 140 21.96 -47.48 20.64
C LEU A 140 21.77 -46.84 19.26
N THR A 141 20.60 -46.22 19.03
CA THR A 141 20.30 -45.41 17.85
C THR A 141 20.49 -43.91 18.14
N ASP A 142 20.31 -43.08 17.12
CA ASP A 142 20.22 -41.63 17.23
C ASP A 142 18.98 -41.13 17.98
N LEU A 143 17.92 -41.94 18.09
CA LEU A 143 16.61 -41.56 18.64
C LEU A 143 16.43 -42.10 20.06
N ASP A 144 16.14 -41.23 21.03
CA ASP A 144 15.85 -41.58 22.43
C ASP A 144 14.55 -42.39 22.59
N ASP A 145 13.55 -42.16 21.74
CA ASP A 145 12.31 -42.94 21.69
C ASP A 145 12.56 -44.44 21.37
N TYR A 146 13.73 -44.78 20.83
CA TYR A 146 14.12 -46.15 20.46
C TYR A 146 15.10 -46.82 21.44
N ASP A 147 15.38 -46.22 22.61
CA ASP A 147 16.36 -46.76 23.57
C ASP A 147 15.99 -48.15 24.14
N SER A 148 14.70 -48.50 24.10
CA SER A 148 14.20 -49.81 24.54
C SER A 148 14.41 -50.91 23.49
N PHE A 149 14.64 -50.53 22.23
CA PHE A 149 14.82 -51.45 21.10
C PHE A 149 16.28 -51.91 20.96
N ASP A 150 16.51 -52.91 20.12
CA ASP A 150 17.86 -53.25 19.66
C ASP A 150 18.13 -52.52 18.33
N GLY A 151 18.92 -51.45 18.38
CA GLY A 151 19.27 -50.66 17.20
C GLY A 151 19.83 -51.50 16.04
N THR A 152 20.45 -52.65 16.31
CA THR A 152 21.01 -53.51 15.26
C THR A 152 19.96 -54.12 14.32
N THR A 153 18.67 -54.11 14.70
CA THR A 153 17.56 -54.55 13.84
C THR A 153 16.90 -53.41 13.06
N LEU A 154 17.31 -52.16 13.29
CA LEU A 154 16.69 -50.96 12.75
C LEU A 154 17.55 -50.35 11.64
N ALA A 155 16.91 -49.90 10.56
CA ALA A 155 17.58 -49.14 9.51
C ALA A 155 17.56 -47.63 9.80
N VAL A 156 18.58 -46.89 9.38
CA VAL A 156 18.58 -45.42 9.52
C VAL A 156 17.42 -44.78 8.76
N TRP A 157 16.75 -43.84 9.40
CA TRP A 157 15.53 -43.23 8.87
C TRP A 157 15.81 -42.11 7.85
N PHE A 158 16.91 -41.37 8.05
CA PHE A 158 17.19 -40.14 7.30
C PHE A 158 17.93 -40.34 5.96
N TRP A 159 18.30 -41.58 5.60
CA TRP A 159 19.04 -41.86 4.37
C TRP A 159 18.64 -43.18 3.75
N VAL A 160 18.49 -43.19 2.41
CA VAL A 160 18.29 -44.38 1.57
C VAL A 160 19.36 -44.45 0.49
N SER A 161 19.74 -45.66 0.06
CA SER A 161 20.74 -45.81 -0.99
C SER A 161 20.28 -45.14 -2.30
N PRO A 162 21.13 -44.31 -2.94
CA PRO A 162 20.79 -43.74 -4.24
C PRO A 162 20.53 -44.82 -5.29
N GLY A 163 19.60 -44.55 -6.21
CA GLY A 163 19.31 -45.45 -7.33
C GLY A 163 18.20 -46.48 -7.10
N VAL A 164 17.46 -46.39 -5.98
CA VAL A 164 16.18 -47.11 -5.80
C VAL A 164 15.21 -46.78 -6.93
N ARG A 165 14.25 -47.67 -7.18
CA ARG A 165 13.27 -47.60 -8.26
C ARG A 165 11.85 -47.84 -7.73
N PRO A 166 10.81 -47.40 -8.45
CA PRO A 166 9.44 -47.72 -8.08
C PRO A 166 9.24 -49.24 -7.95
N GLY A 167 8.64 -49.66 -6.84
CA GLY A 167 8.45 -51.07 -6.45
C GLY A 167 9.55 -51.63 -5.55
N ASP A 168 10.71 -50.98 -5.43
CA ASP A 168 11.75 -51.41 -4.50
C ASP A 168 11.27 -51.26 -3.05
N THR A 169 11.69 -52.20 -2.19
CA THR A 169 11.43 -52.15 -0.75
C THR A 169 12.63 -51.58 -0.02
N VAL A 170 12.39 -50.61 0.86
CA VAL A 170 13.40 -49.89 1.62
C VAL A 170 13.01 -49.90 3.08
N GLN A 171 13.84 -50.46 3.96
CA GLN A 171 13.58 -50.43 5.39
C GLN A 171 13.91 -49.03 5.95
N ILE A 172 13.04 -48.51 6.81
CA ILE A 172 13.20 -47.25 7.54
C ILE A 172 12.78 -47.58 8.98
N LEU A 173 13.73 -47.47 9.91
CA LEU A 173 13.59 -47.98 11.28
C LEU A 173 13.17 -49.46 11.26
N GLU A 174 12.04 -49.81 11.86
CA GLU A 174 11.50 -51.17 11.91
C GLU A 174 10.63 -51.54 10.70
N ASN A 175 10.18 -50.57 9.90
CA ASN A 175 9.16 -50.76 8.88
C ASN A 175 9.73 -50.86 7.46
N ASN A 176 9.07 -51.64 6.61
CA ASN A 176 9.41 -51.77 5.20
C ASN A 176 8.52 -50.87 4.33
N PHE A 177 9.13 -49.92 3.64
CA PHE A 177 8.46 -48.98 2.75
C PHE A 177 8.62 -49.40 1.30
N THR A 178 7.59 -49.14 0.48
CA THR A 178 7.66 -49.35 -0.97
C THR A 178 7.89 -48.01 -1.65
N VAL A 179 8.87 -47.93 -2.55
CA VAL A 179 9.08 -46.75 -3.38
C VAL A 179 7.93 -46.64 -4.39
N VAL A 180 7.16 -45.56 -4.30
CA VAL A 180 5.96 -45.35 -5.13
C VAL A 180 6.20 -44.38 -6.29
N ALA A 181 7.13 -43.43 -6.13
CA ALA A 181 7.46 -42.44 -7.16
C ALA A 181 8.90 -41.94 -7.01
N MET A 182 9.52 -41.53 -8.12
CA MET A 182 10.88 -40.97 -8.14
C MET A 182 10.92 -39.45 -8.28
N ASP A 183 9.81 -38.85 -8.66
CA ASP A 183 9.67 -37.42 -8.94
C ASP A 183 8.46 -36.82 -8.21
N ALA A 184 8.15 -37.33 -7.01
CA ALA A 184 7.09 -36.78 -6.20
C ALA A 184 7.44 -35.36 -5.74
N THR A 185 6.44 -34.48 -5.76
CA THR A 185 6.58 -33.13 -5.23
C THR A 185 6.19 -33.16 -3.76
N THR A 186 7.11 -32.77 -2.88
CA THR A 186 6.82 -32.56 -1.46
C THR A 186 7.05 -31.11 -1.09
N TRP A 187 6.15 -30.57 -0.26
CA TRP A 187 6.31 -29.25 0.31
C TRP A 187 7.05 -29.39 1.62
N SER A 188 8.34 -29.08 1.60
CA SER A 188 9.09 -28.96 2.84
C SER A 188 9.07 -27.50 3.28
N GLN A 189 8.31 -27.23 4.34
CA GLN A 189 7.81 -25.90 4.68
C GLN A 189 7.06 -25.25 3.50
N TRP A 190 7.62 -24.19 2.91
CA TRP A 190 7.05 -23.39 1.82
C TRP A 190 7.79 -23.61 0.49
N VAL A 191 8.71 -24.57 0.46
CA VAL A 191 9.59 -24.82 -0.69
C VAL A 191 9.23 -26.17 -1.29
N PRO A 192 8.69 -26.21 -2.52
CA PRO A 192 8.38 -27.46 -3.18
C PRO A 192 9.69 -28.08 -3.69
N ARG A 193 9.90 -29.34 -3.32
CA ARG A 193 11.09 -30.13 -3.64
C ARG A 193 10.67 -31.38 -4.39
N LYS A 194 11.53 -31.83 -5.31
CA LYS A 194 11.37 -33.12 -6.00
C LYS A 194 12.12 -34.17 -5.21
N GLY A 195 11.47 -35.32 -5.01
CA GLY A 195 12.08 -36.43 -4.31
C GLY A 195 11.44 -37.77 -4.63
N ILE A 196 12.09 -38.81 -4.16
CA ILE A 196 11.61 -40.17 -4.12
C ILE A 196 10.56 -40.25 -3.01
N ALA A 197 9.36 -40.70 -3.32
CA ALA A 197 8.35 -41.02 -2.32
C ALA A 197 8.39 -42.52 -2.00
N ALA A 198 8.55 -42.85 -0.73
CA ALA A 198 8.45 -44.21 -0.21
C ALA A 198 7.32 -44.26 0.82
N THR A 199 6.37 -45.18 0.63
CA THR A 199 5.15 -45.26 1.44
C THR A 199 5.04 -46.62 2.10
N ALA A 200 4.63 -46.63 3.36
CA ALA A 200 4.20 -47.81 4.10
C ALA A 200 2.82 -47.55 4.69
N ALA A 201 2.06 -48.62 4.90
CA ALA A 201 0.78 -48.56 5.58
C ALA A 201 0.55 -49.86 6.32
N GLY A 202 -0.17 -49.79 7.43
CA GLY A 202 -0.40 -50.97 8.26
C GLY A 202 -1.56 -50.79 9.21
N THR A 203 -1.84 -51.88 9.92
CA THR A 203 -2.75 -51.88 11.06
C THR A 203 -2.05 -52.50 12.26
N GLY A 204 -2.49 -52.14 13.46
CA GLY A 204 -1.86 -52.60 14.69
C GLY A 204 -2.79 -52.53 15.89
N ILE A 205 -2.23 -52.86 17.04
CA ILE A 205 -2.89 -52.70 18.33
C ILE A 205 -1.93 -51.93 19.24
N ARG A 206 -2.44 -50.90 19.89
CA ARG A 206 -1.75 -50.12 20.92
C ARG A 206 -2.32 -50.48 22.28
N ASN A 207 -1.44 -50.71 23.26
CA ASN A 207 -1.81 -50.93 24.65
C ASN A 207 -0.76 -50.25 25.53
N ASP A 208 -0.86 -48.94 25.64
CA ASP A 208 0.11 -48.08 26.31
C ASP A 208 -0.60 -47.01 27.16
N ALA A 209 0.13 -45.92 27.49
CA ALA A 209 -0.42 -44.82 28.28
C ALA A 209 -1.59 -44.10 27.61
N TYR A 210 -1.72 -44.16 26.28
CA TYR A 210 -2.86 -43.60 25.57
C TYR A 210 -4.11 -44.45 25.77
N GLY A 211 -3.97 -45.77 25.86
CA GLY A 211 -5.05 -46.73 26.10
C GLY A 211 -4.96 -47.97 25.22
N GLN A 212 -6.09 -48.64 25.03
CA GLN A 212 -6.21 -49.87 24.24
C GLN A 212 -6.91 -49.58 22.92
N PHE A 213 -6.14 -49.49 21.83
CA PHE A 213 -6.64 -49.09 20.51
C PHE A 213 -6.27 -50.09 19.42
N SER A 214 -7.14 -50.23 18.44
CA SER A 214 -6.77 -50.71 17.11
C SER A 214 -6.46 -49.50 16.26
N LEU A 215 -5.32 -49.54 15.57
CA LEU A 215 -4.81 -48.42 14.80
C LEU A 215 -4.66 -48.80 13.32
N THR A 216 -4.85 -47.81 12.45
CA THR A 216 -4.52 -47.89 11.02
C THR A 216 -3.64 -46.70 10.69
N TRP A 217 -2.52 -46.93 10.03
CA TRP A 217 -1.55 -45.88 9.73
C TRP A 217 -1.09 -45.91 8.28
N VAL A 218 -0.68 -44.75 7.80
CA VAL A 218 -0.01 -44.53 6.52
C VAL A 218 1.14 -43.57 6.78
N ASP A 219 2.31 -43.93 6.29
CA ASP A 219 3.51 -43.12 6.39
C ASP A 219 4.15 -42.95 5.02
N THR A 220 4.60 -41.74 4.72
CA THR A 220 5.30 -41.43 3.48
C THR A 220 6.54 -40.58 3.77
N TYR A 221 7.69 -41.17 3.48
CA TYR A 221 8.97 -40.47 3.44
C TYR A 221 9.26 -39.94 2.03
N TYR A 222 9.91 -38.78 1.99
CA TYR A 222 10.45 -38.18 0.79
C TYR A 222 11.96 -38.08 0.90
N PHE A 223 12.69 -38.59 -0.08
CA PHE A 223 14.15 -38.55 -0.12
C PHE A 223 14.64 -37.81 -1.37
N ASP A 224 15.78 -37.14 -1.26
CA ASP A 224 16.45 -36.55 -2.41
C ASP A 224 17.00 -37.65 -3.32
N ALA A 225 16.69 -37.57 -4.63
CA ALA A 225 17.00 -38.65 -5.55
C ALA A 225 18.50 -38.83 -5.83
N ALA A 226 19.31 -37.78 -5.62
CA ALA A 226 20.74 -37.82 -5.86
C ALA A 226 21.49 -38.30 -4.61
N THR A 227 21.19 -37.72 -3.46
CA THR A 227 21.92 -37.99 -2.22
C THR A 227 21.30 -39.08 -1.36
N GLY A 228 20.01 -39.37 -1.55
CA GLY A 228 19.27 -40.33 -0.73
C GLY A 228 18.87 -39.80 0.64
N TYR A 229 19.21 -38.55 1.00
CA TYR A 229 18.83 -37.97 2.29
C TYR A 229 17.35 -37.60 2.35
N ALA A 230 16.76 -37.72 3.54
CA ALA A 230 15.37 -37.35 3.79
C ALA A 230 15.15 -35.86 3.53
N ILE A 231 13.98 -35.54 2.97
CA ILE A 231 13.49 -34.19 2.71
C ILE A 231 12.33 -33.88 3.67
N ALA A 232 11.41 -34.84 3.80
CA ALA A 232 10.19 -34.71 4.57
C ALA A 232 9.59 -36.08 4.90
N GLU A 233 8.74 -36.13 5.93
CA GLU A 233 7.89 -37.28 6.30
C GLU A 233 6.47 -36.80 6.52
N ARG A 234 5.49 -37.58 6.12
CA ARG A 234 4.07 -37.32 6.40
C ARG A 234 3.44 -38.61 6.92
N TYR A 235 3.24 -38.66 8.24
CA TYR A 235 2.60 -39.77 8.94
C TYR A 235 1.18 -39.41 9.34
N GLN A 236 0.26 -40.35 9.16
CA GLN A 236 -1.10 -40.27 9.64
C GLN A 236 -1.53 -41.62 10.21
N GLU A 237 -2.11 -41.59 11.40
CA GLU A 237 -2.67 -42.73 12.09
C GLU A 237 -4.03 -42.38 12.66
N HIS A 238 -4.93 -43.36 12.61
CA HIS A 238 -6.25 -43.28 13.22
C HIS A 238 -6.42 -44.42 14.21
N ASP A 239 -6.71 -44.07 15.45
CA ASP A 239 -6.86 -44.99 16.57
C ASP A 239 -8.33 -45.09 17.00
N THR A 240 -8.83 -46.31 17.18
CA THR A 240 -10.19 -46.57 17.71
C THR A 240 -10.15 -47.66 18.76
N GLY A 241 -10.81 -47.44 19.89
CA GLY A 241 -10.76 -48.38 21.00
C GLY A 241 -11.30 -47.81 22.30
N PHE A 242 -10.56 -48.04 23.39
CA PHE A 242 -10.99 -47.73 24.74
C PHE A 242 -9.88 -47.09 25.57
N PHE A 243 -10.27 -46.08 26.35
CA PHE A 243 -9.46 -45.50 27.41
C PHE A 243 -10.22 -45.59 28.74
N GLN A 244 -9.62 -46.22 29.74
CA GLN A 244 -10.23 -46.46 31.06
C GLN A 244 -11.65 -47.06 30.99
N GLY A 245 -11.89 -47.95 30.00
CA GLY A 245 -13.17 -48.62 29.80
C GLY A 245 -14.24 -47.79 29.06
N GLN A 246 -13.94 -46.56 28.65
CA GLN A 246 -14.81 -45.75 27.79
C GLN A 246 -14.33 -45.77 26.34
N SER A 247 -15.27 -45.77 25.40
CA SER A 247 -14.94 -45.72 23.98
C SER A 247 -14.23 -44.41 23.65
N ALA A 248 -13.18 -44.51 22.84
CA ALA A 248 -12.37 -43.37 22.42
C ALA A 248 -11.85 -43.60 20.99
N SER A 249 -11.57 -42.48 20.32
CA SER A 249 -10.78 -42.44 19.10
C SER A 249 -9.96 -41.16 19.06
N PHE A 250 -8.89 -41.13 18.29
CA PHE A 250 -8.13 -39.93 17.97
C PHE A 250 -7.36 -40.10 16.66
N ASP A 251 -6.88 -38.98 16.12
CA ASP A 251 -5.92 -38.98 15.03
C ASP A 251 -4.54 -38.62 15.59
N TRP A 252 -3.52 -39.34 15.13
CA TRP A 252 -2.12 -39.04 15.38
C TRP A 252 -1.45 -38.70 14.06
N THR A 253 -0.77 -37.55 14.02
CA THR A 253 -0.07 -37.07 12.82
C THR A 253 1.36 -36.74 13.15
N GLU A 254 2.28 -37.04 12.23
CA GLU A 254 3.67 -36.60 12.32
C GLU A 254 4.10 -35.92 11.02
N SER A 255 4.93 -34.90 11.19
CA SER A 255 5.51 -34.16 10.07
C SER A 255 6.97 -33.86 10.36
N PHE A 256 7.84 -34.33 9.48
CA PHE A 256 9.26 -33.98 9.45
C PHE A 256 9.53 -33.09 8.25
N ASP A 257 10.37 -32.07 8.43
CA ASP A 257 10.83 -31.20 7.35
C ASP A 257 12.29 -30.80 7.52
N VAL A 258 13.06 -30.97 6.45
CA VAL A 258 14.43 -30.45 6.39
C VAL A 258 14.43 -28.93 6.22
N MET A 259 15.09 -28.27 7.17
CA MET A 259 15.16 -26.81 7.26
C MET A 259 16.38 -26.24 6.53
N GLY A 260 17.46 -27.00 6.45
CA GLY A 260 18.70 -26.60 5.76
C GLY A 260 19.66 -27.77 5.61
N THR A 261 20.54 -27.70 4.61
CA THR A 261 21.46 -28.78 4.25
C THR A 261 22.82 -28.22 3.85
N THR A 262 23.88 -29.02 3.98
CA THR A 262 25.21 -28.71 3.42
C THR A 262 25.35 -29.18 1.96
N TYR A 263 24.45 -30.05 1.50
CA TYR A 263 24.34 -30.54 0.13
C TYR A 263 23.11 -29.96 -0.57
N PRO A 264 23.12 -29.84 -1.92
CA PRO A 264 21.98 -29.33 -2.67
C PRO A 264 20.84 -30.36 -2.72
N ILE A 265 19.60 -29.88 -2.61
CA ILE A 265 18.37 -30.67 -2.83
C ILE A 265 17.60 -30.06 -4.00
N VAL A 266 17.02 -30.92 -4.85
CA VAL A 266 16.33 -30.48 -6.07
C VAL A 266 14.99 -29.80 -5.75
N LEU A 267 14.82 -28.58 -6.30
CA LEU A 267 13.57 -27.83 -6.24
C LEU A 267 12.60 -28.27 -7.35
N ASP A 268 11.30 -28.25 -7.05
CA ASP A 268 10.26 -28.31 -8.07
C ASP A 268 10.02 -26.91 -8.65
N LEU A 269 10.87 -26.52 -9.60
CA LEU A 269 10.82 -25.20 -10.24
C LEU A 269 9.47 -24.90 -10.92
N PRO A 270 8.82 -25.83 -11.65
CA PRO A 270 7.47 -25.61 -12.18
C PRO A 270 6.43 -25.26 -11.11
N VAL A 271 6.39 -26.01 -10.01
CA VAL A 271 5.44 -25.75 -8.91
C VAL A 271 5.75 -24.45 -8.19
N LEU A 272 7.03 -24.18 -7.91
CA LEU A 272 7.48 -22.93 -7.30
C LEU A 272 7.12 -21.71 -8.17
N GLY A 273 7.43 -21.78 -9.47
CA GLY A 273 7.12 -20.72 -10.43
C GLY A 273 5.62 -20.45 -10.54
N GLY A 274 4.80 -21.50 -10.61
CA GLY A 274 3.34 -21.39 -10.63
C GLY A 274 2.77 -20.72 -9.37
N THR A 275 3.35 -21.05 -8.20
CA THR A 275 2.92 -20.50 -6.91
C THR A 275 3.23 -19.01 -6.80
N ILE A 276 4.47 -18.62 -7.13
CA ILE A 276 4.90 -17.22 -7.11
C ILE A 276 4.08 -16.39 -8.11
N ALA A 277 3.86 -16.91 -9.32
CA ALA A 277 3.05 -16.24 -10.34
C ALA A 277 1.61 -16.00 -9.85
N SER A 278 1.00 -17.01 -9.20
CA SER A 278 -0.37 -16.92 -8.67
C SER A 278 -0.50 -15.83 -7.59
N ILE A 279 0.46 -15.77 -6.66
CA ILE A 279 0.51 -14.71 -5.63
C ILE A 279 0.68 -13.34 -6.29
N GLY A 280 1.58 -13.23 -7.28
CA GLY A 280 1.79 -11.99 -8.04
C GLY A 280 0.52 -11.47 -8.69
N VAL A 281 -0.23 -12.34 -9.38
CA VAL A 281 -1.52 -12.00 -10.00
C VAL A 281 -2.54 -11.53 -8.97
N MET A 282 -2.62 -12.20 -7.81
CA MET A 282 -3.54 -11.83 -6.74
C MET A 282 -3.23 -10.42 -6.19
N VAL A 283 -1.96 -10.13 -5.92
CA VAL A 283 -1.52 -8.83 -5.40
C VAL A 283 -1.80 -7.71 -6.41
N VAL A 284 -1.45 -7.91 -7.68
CA VAL A 284 -1.71 -6.93 -8.74
C VAL A 284 -3.21 -6.68 -8.91
N SER A 285 -4.01 -7.74 -8.89
CA SER A 285 -5.48 -7.64 -9.00
C SER A 285 -6.07 -6.87 -7.82
N ALA A 286 -5.67 -7.20 -6.59
CA ALA A 286 -6.10 -6.51 -5.39
C ALA A 286 -5.69 -5.03 -5.41
N ALA A 287 -4.47 -4.71 -5.83
CA ALA A 287 -3.99 -3.34 -5.99
C ALA A 287 -4.78 -2.58 -7.05
N GLY A 288 -5.09 -3.21 -8.19
CA GLY A 288 -5.92 -2.64 -9.25
C GLY A 288 -7.35 -2.33 -8.78
N VAL A 289 -7.98 -3.26 -8.07
CA VAL A 289 -9.31 -3.09 -7.46
C VAL A 289 -9.29 -1.96 -6.44
N ALA A 290 -8.29 -1.93 -5.54
CA ALA A 290 -8.13 -0.87 -4.56
C ALA A 290 -7.92 0.50 -5.21
N TYR A 291 -7.13 0.56 -6.28
CA TYR A 291 -6.91 1.79 -7.05
C TYR A 291 -8.19 2.26 -7.76
N GLY A 292 -8.94 1.35 -8.37
CA GLY A 292 -10.23 1.65 -9.01
C GLY A 292 -11.28 2.12 -8.00
N ALA A 293 -11.41 1.41 -6.87
CA ALA A 293 -12.30 1.77 -5.78
C ALA A 293 -11.95 3.14 -5.17
N ARG A 294 -10.66 3.45 -5.04
CA ARG A 294 -10.18 4.74 -4.53
C ARG A 294 -10.70 5.92 -5.35
N TRP A 295 -10.64 5.83 -6.67
CA TRP A 295 -11.03 6.91 -7.58
C TRP A 295 -12.47 6.78 -8.06
N ARG A 296 -13.25 5.87 -7.46
CA ARG A 296 -14.68 5.82 -7.65
C ARG A 296 -15.28 7.15 -7.21
N MET A 297 -16.11 7.70 -8.08
CA MET A 297 -16.95 8.85 -7.81
C MET A 297 -17.74 8.66 -6.51
N ARG A 298 -17.72 9.69 -5.66
CA ARG A 298 -18.45 9.72 -4.39
C ARG A 298 -19.68 10.58 -4.55
N THR A 299 -20.78 10.18 -3.91
CA THR A 299 -22.03 10.94 -3.94
C THR A 299 -22.33 11.42 -2.54
N VAL A 300 -22.49 12.73 -2.38
CA VAL A 300 -23.01 13.35 -1.17
C VAL A 300 -24.51 13.53 -1.36
N GLY A 301 -25.31 12.77 -0.62
CA GLY A 301 -26.76 12.80 -0.73
C GLY A 301 -27.37 14.09 -0.20
N ARG A 302 -28.60 14.39 -0.63
CA ARG A 302 -29.38 15.50 -0.09
C ARG A 302 -29.59 15.29 1.42
N SER A 303 -29.33 16.33 2.20
CA SER A 303 -29.52 16.31 3.65
C SER A 303 -30.02 17.67 4.13
N ARG A 304 -30.24 17.82 5.45
CA ARG A 304 -30.52 19.14 6.05
C ARG A 304 -29.41 20.17 5.79
N TYR A 305 -28.20 19.73 5.43
CA TYR A 305 -27.02 20.59 5.26
C TYR A 305 -26.49 20.62 3.81
N VAL A 306 -27.13 19.87 2.90
CA VAL A 306 -26.74 19.75 1.49
C VAL A 306 -28.00 19.78 0.64
N ASP A 307 -28.19 20.88 -0.10
CA ASP A 307 -29.46 21.17 -0.78
C ASP A 307 -29.75 20.24 -1.96
N SER A 308 -28.71 19.63 -2.54
CA SER A 308 -28.83 18.76 -3.71
C SER A 308 -27.76 17.67 -3.74
N THR A 309 -28.08 16.55 -4.40
CA THR A 309 -27.13 15.46 -4.59
C THR A 309 -25.89 15.97 -5.32
N THR A 310 -24.73 15.83 -4.67
CA THR A 310 -23.45 16.33 -5.18
C THR A 310 -22.54 15.17 -5.54
N GLU A 311 -21.92 15.26 -6.70
CA GLU A 311 -21.04 14.26 -7.25
C GLU A 311 -19.59 14.71 -7.15
N VAL A 312 -18.77 13.95 -6.44
CA VAL A 312 -17.33 14.22 -6.26
C VAL A 312 -16.52 13.22 -7.07
N TYR A 313 -15.72 13.72 -8.00
CA TYR A 313 -14.88 12.89 -8.87
C TYR A 313 -13.52 13.51 -9.13
N ARG A 314 -12.58 12.67 -9.56
CA ARG A 314 -11.24 13.11 -9.96
C ARG A 314 -11.28 13.72 -11.36
N LEU A 315 -10.69 14.89 -11.51
CA LEU A 315 -10.39 15.46 -12.82
C LEU A 315 -9.06 14.86 -13.31
N TRP A 316 -9.13 14.07 -14.39
CA TRP A 316 -7.95 13.38 -14.93
C TRP A 316 -7.21 14.22 -15.97
N LYS A 317 -7.95 15.04 -16.70
CA LYS A 317 -7.51 15.87 -17.80
C LYS A 317 -8.14 17.24 -17.65
N VAL A 318 -7.38 18.29 -17.94
CA VAL A 318 -7.85 19.68 -17.78
C VAL A 318 -8.90 20.00 -18.84
N GLU A 319 -8.84 19.35 -20.00
CA GLU A 319 -9.79 19.51 -21.10
C GLU A 319 -11.20 19.03 -20.72
N ASP A 320 -11.30 18.16 -19.71
CA ASP A 320 -12.57 17.68 -19.16
C ASP A 320 -13.14 18.63 -18.08
N PHE A 321 -12.51 19.79 -17.85
CA PHE A 321 -13.00 20.76 -16.87
C PHE A 321 -14.39 21.27 -17.32
N PRO A 322 -15.41 21.16 -16.47
CA PRO A 322 -16.79 21.40 -16.88
C PRO A 322 -17.05 22.90 -17.08
N ARG A 323 -17.71 23.26 -18.19
CA ARG A 323 -18.22 24.61 -18.46
C ARG A 323 -19.51 24.89 -17.68
N LEU A 324 -19.41 24.86 -16.36
CA LEU A 324 -20.52 25.07 -15.44
C LEU A 324 -20.29 26.33 -14.61
N LEU A 325 -21.36 26.89 -14.06
CA LEU A 325 -21.25 28.04 -13.16
C LEU A 325 -20.52 27.61 -11.88
N ALA A 326 -19.39 28.25 -11.59
CA ALA A 326 -18.72 28.10 -10.32
C ALA A 326 -19.50 28.83 -9.23
N ALA A 327 -20.20 28.06 -8.40
CA ALA A 327 -20.92 28.58 -7.23
C ALA A 327 -20.02 28.60 -5.99
N VAL A 328 -18.94 27.82 -6.00
CA VAL A 328 -17.95 27.79 -4.94
C VAL A 328 -16.99 28.97 -5.05
N SER A 329 -16.64 29.55 -3.90
CA SER A 329 -15.63 30.60 -3.76
C SER A 329 -15.75 31.73 -4.78
N PRO A 330 -16.71 32.67 -4.64
CA PRO A 330 -16.92 33.74 -5.62
C PRO A 330 -15.66 34.55 -5.96
N MET A 331 -14.70 34.65 -5.04
CA MET A 331 -13.43 35.35 -5.25
C MET A 331 -12.45 34.57 -6.14
N LEU A 332 -12.44 33.24 -6.03
CA LEU A 332 -11.52 32.36 -6.75
C LEU A 332 -12.18 31.62 -7.93
N ALA A 333 -13.51 31.70 -8.05
CA ALA A 333 -14.31 31.09 -9.10
C ALA A 333 -13.74 31.33 -10.52
N PRO A 334 -13.27 32.54 -10.88
CA PRO A 334 -12.66 32.76 -12.19
C PRO A 334 -11.39 31.94 -12.46
N PHE A 335 -10.69 31.48 -11.41
CA PHE A 335 -9.37 30.85 -11.49
C PHE A 335 -9.40 29.32 -11.35
N LEU A 336 -10.57 28.68 -11.18
CA LEU A 336 -10.63 27.24 -10.89
C LEU A 336 -10.05 26.37 -12.02
N GLU A 337 -10.31 26.72 -13.29
CA GLU A 337 -9.73 25.99 -14.43
C GLU A 337 -8.22 26.22 -14.53
N ASP A 338 -7.76 27.45 -14.26
CA ASP A 338 -6.32 27.79 -14.21
C ASP A 338 -5.60 26.99 -13.10
N PHE A 339 -6.22 26.85 -11.93
CA PHE A 339 -5.72 25.99 -10.86
C PHE A 339 -5.66 24.52 -11.28
N ALA A 340 -6.69 24.00 -11.96
CA ALA A 340 -6.68 22.65 -12.49
C ALA A 340 -5.55 22.44 -13.52
N ARG A 341 -5.31 23.42 -14.38
CA ARG A 341 -4.22 23.43 -15.38
C ARG A 341 -2.85 23.33 -14.72
N LYS A 342 -2.58 24.20 -13.74
CA LYS A 342 -1.33 24.22 -12.97
C LYS A 342 -1.13 22.93 -12.18
N ALA A 343 -2.19 22.39 -11.60
CA ALA A 343 -2.14 21.10 -10.92
C ALA A 343 -1.78 19.96 -11.89
N ALA A 344 -2.35 19.93 -13.10
CA ALA A 344 -2.04 18.92 -14.10
C ALA A 344 -0.58 18.99 -14.58
N LEU A 345 -0.07 20.19 -14.88
CA LEU A 345 1.36 20.42 -15.21
C LEU A 345 2.27 19.98 -14.06
N SER A 346 1.85 20.28 -12.82
CA SER A 346 2.51 19.81 -11.61
C SER A 346 2.25 18.34 -11.31
N LYS A 347 1.58 17.54 -12.15
CA LYS A 347 1.08 16.18 -11.87
C LYS A 347 0.53 15.98 -10.44
N ASP A 348 -0.14 17.00 -9.96
CA ASP A 348 -0.92 17.01 -8.73
C ASP A 348 -2.30 16.43 -8.98
N THR A 349 -3.06 16.22 -7.91
CA THR A 349 -4.39 15.59 -8.03
C THR A 349 -5.47 16.64 -7.86
N THR A 350 -6.38 16.72 -8.82
CA THR A 350 -7.53 17.62 -8.80
C THR A 350 -8.83 16.82 -8.70
N ALA A 351 -9.78 17.34 -7.95
CA ALA A 351 -11.12 16.80 -7.80
C ALA A 351 -12.15 17.92 -7.88
N LEU A 352 -13.32 17.60 -8.40
CA LEU A 352 -14.45 18.52 -8.52
C LEU A 352 -15.65 17.95 -7.78
N ALA A 353 -16.47 18.83 -7.22
CA ALA A 353 -17.79 18.52 -6.70
C ALA A 353 -18.84 19.27 -7.52
N VAL A 354 -19.72 18.53 -8.18
CA VAL A 354 -20.74 19.07 -9.09
C VAL A 354 -22.13 18.74 -8.57
N ALA A 355 -22.99 19.74 -8.50
CA ALA A 355 -24.40 19.60 -8.13
C ALA A 355 -25.27 20.19 -9.23
N GLY A 356 -25.92 19.31 -10.02
CA GLY A 356 -26.65 19.71 -11.21
C GLY A 356 -25.75 20.44 -12.21
N ALA A 357 -26.07 21.71 -12.52
CA ALA A 357 -25.32 22.55 -13.45
C ALA A 357 -24.34 23.53 -12.76
N ARG A 358 -23.93 23.24 -11.52
CA ARG A 358 -23.04 24.10 -10.72
C ARG A 358 -21.82 23.34 -10.21
N ILE A 359 -20.67 24.00 -10.23
CA ILE A 359 -19.49 23.57 -9.48
C ILE A 359 -19.65 24.08 -8.06
N VAL A 360 -19.90 23.17 -7.12
CA VAL A 360 -20.11 23.46 -5.69
C VAL A 360 -18.90 23.10 -4.83
N GLY A 361 -17.85 22.56 -5.45
CA GLY A 361 -16.57 22.38 -4.80
C GLY A 361 -15.43 22.08 -5.76
N PHE A 362 -14.24 22.44 -5.34
CA PHE A 362 -12.99 22.28 -6.07
C PHE A 362 -11.91 21.87 -5.06
N GLY A 363 -11.12 20.86 -5.42
CA GLY A 363 -10.00 20.42 -4.60
C GLY A 363 -8.76 20.18 -5.45
N MET A 364 -7.60 20.65 -5.01
CA MET A 364 -6.31 20.25 -5.55
C MET A 364 -5.34 19.93 -4.43
N ASN A 365 -4.50 18.90 -4.59
CA ASN A 365 -3.51 18.51 -3.59
C ASN A 365 -2.09 18.67 -4.15
N ASN A 366 -1.37 19.69 -3.64
CA ASN A 366 0.02 19.94 -3.99
C ASN A 366 0.93 18.94 -3.27
N ARG A 367 1.51 18.01 -4.04
CA ARG A 367 2.34 16.93 -3.49
C ARG A 367 3.69 17.42 -2.98
N GLU A 368 4.24 18.46 -3.59
CA GLU A 368 5.55 19.03 -3.23
C GLU A 368 5.48 19.76 -1.88
N ALA A 369 4.47 20.62 -1.72
CA ALA A 369 4.24 21.41 -0.50
C ALA A 369 3.46 20.65 0.59
N LYS A 370 2.86 19.48 0.26
CA LYS A 370 2.03 18.65 1.16
C LYS A 370 0.85 19.41 1.77
N ILE A 371 0.28 20.34 1.00
CA ILE A 371 -0.87 21.16 1.37
C ILE A 371 -1.85 21.16 0.19
N ALA A 372 -3.15 21.10 0.49
CA ALA A 372 -4.18 21.15 -0.53
C ALA A 372 -4.86 22.53 -0.57
N THR A 373 -5.60 22.80 -1.62
CA THR A 373 -6.63 23.84 -1.65
C THR A 373 -7.96 23.13 -1.81
N ILE A 374 -8.83 23.26 -0.82
CA ILE A 374 -10.15 22.65 -0.79
C ILE A 374 -11.18 23.76 -0.63
N LEU A 375 -11.91 24.03 -1.69
CA LEU A 375 -13.00 25.00 -1.74
C LEU A 375 -14.30 24.19 -1.81
N GLY A 376 -15.20 24.38 -0.86
CA GLY A 376 -16.49 23.69 -0.85
C GLY A 376 -17.57 24.63 -0.36
N GLU A 377 -18.76 24.50 -0.93
CA GLU A 377 -19.94 25.30 -0.55
C GLU A 377 -20.39 25.02 0.90
N ASN A 378 -20.09 23.84 1.44
CA ASN A 378 -20.39 23.46 2.82
C ASN A 378 -19.39 22.43 3.37
N THR A 379 -19.43 22.22 4.70
CA THR A 379 -18.56 21.28 5.42
C THR A 379 -18.60 19.85 4.88
N ALA A 380 -19.76 19.35 4.43
CA ALA A 380 -19.89 17.98 3.93
C ALA A 380 -19.17 17.79 2.58
N ILE A 381 -19.29 18.76 1.67
CA ILE A 381 -18.60 18.76 0.38
C ILE A 381 -17.08 18.89 0.60
N THR A 382 -16.65 19.83 1.45
CA THR A 382 -15.24 20.02 1.80
C THR A 382 -14.63 18.75 2.38
N GLU A 383 -15.26 18.12 3.37
CA GLU A 383 -14.75 16.89 3.99
C GLU A 383 -14.67 15.75 2.95
N THR A 384 -15.66 15.65 2.07
CA THR A 384 -15.66 14.65 0.99
C THR A 384 -14.49 14.87 0.04
N LEU A 385 -14.24 16.11 -0.41
CA LEU A 385 -13.10 16.48 -1.26
C LEU A 385 -11.76 16.25 -0.57
N ARG A 386 -11.64 16.70 0.69
CA ARG A 386 -10.44 16.54 1.52
C ARG A 386 -10.08 15.07 1.69
N SER A 387 -11.06 14.24 2.07
CA SER A 387 -10.91 12.79 2.22
C SER A 387 -10.55 12.12 0.88
N PHE A 388 -11.21 12.52 -0.21
CA PHE A 388 -10.94 12.00 -1.56
C PHE A 388 -9.50 12.29 -2.01
N LEU A 389 -9.02 13.51 -1.74
CA LEU A 389 -7.65 13.95 -2.04
C LEU A 389 -6.61 13.54 -1.00
N ARG A 390 -7.02 12.95 0.14
CA ARG A 390 -6.19 12.67 1.32
C ARG A 390 -5.43 13.90 1.84
N ALA A 391 -6.08 15.06 1.78
CA ALA A 391 -5.53 16.30 2.30
C ALA A 391 -5.56 16.29 3.83
N LYS A 392 -4.43 16.61 4.47
CA LYS A 392 -4.33 16.79 5.92
C LYS A 392 -4.37 18.26 6.30
N ASP A 393 -3.60 19.07 5.58
CA ASP A 393 -3.51 20.51 5.73
C ASP A 393 -4.04 21.12 4.43
N PHE A 394 -4.88 22.15 4.52
CA PHE A 394 -5.51 22.71 3.33
C PHE A 394 -5.94 24.17 3.48
N PHE A 395 -5.88 24.90 2.36
CA PHE A 395 -6.48 26.21 2.20
C PHE A 395 -7.99 26.09 1.94
N THR A 396 -8.77 26.97 2.56
CA THR A 396 -10.21 27.15 2.32
C THR A 396 -10.56 28.64 2.46
N ASP A 397 -11.60 29.13 1.79
CA ASP A 397 -12.12 30.48 1.96
C ASP A 397 -13.32 30.55 2.93
N THR A 398 -13.84 29.40 3.35
CA THR A 398 -14.98 29.28 4.26
C THR A 398 -14.53 28.60 5.55
N ARG A 399 -14.96 29.15 6.71
CA ARG A 399 -14.79 28.47 8.01
C ARG A 399 -15.82 27.36 8.13
N HIS A 400 -15.33 26.14 8.33
CA HIS A 400 -16.19 24.98 8.42
C HIS A 400 -16.71 24.84 9.84
N VAL A 401 -17.99 25.14 10.04
CA VAL A 401 -18.68 24.99 11.33
C VAL A 401 -19.37 23.63 11.37
N ILE A 402 -19.32 22.97 12.54
CA ILE A 402 -20.11 21.77 12.81
C ILE A 402 -21.53 22.22 13.18
N PRO A 403 -22.56 21.84 12.40
CA PRO A 403 -23.93 22.26 12.67
C PRO A 403 -24.41 21.88 14.08
N GLU A 404 -25.17 22.75 14.75
CA GLU A 404 -25.69 22.50 16.11
C GLU A 404 -26.53 21.22 16.18
N GLY A 405 -27.28 20.89 15.14
CA GLY A 405 -28.06 19.64 15.09
C GLY A 405 -27.17 18.40 15.16
N LEU A 406 -26.01 18.40 14.49
CA LEU A 406 -25.05 17.30 14.55
C LEU A 406 -24.36 17.23 15.92
N ARG A 407 -24.03 18.39 16.52
CA ARG A 407 -23.48 18.46 17.88
C ARG A 407 -24.48 17.97 18.93
N SER A 408 -25.76 18.25 18.74
CA SER A 408 -26.86 17.81 19.60
C SER A 408 -27.10 16.30 19.48
N GLU A 409 -27.07 15.76 18.25
CA GLU A 409 -27.18 14.32 18.00
C GLU A 409 -25.99 13.54 18.59
N ALA A 410 -24.76 14.04 18.44
CA ALA A 410 -23.58 13.45 19.05
C ALA A 410 -23.68 13.36 20.58
N ARG A 411 -24.25 14.38 21.25
CA ARG A 411 -24.53 14.34 22.70
C ARG A 411 -25.49 13.21 23.07
N GLY A 412 -26.45 12.88 22.20
CA GLY A 412 -27.35 11.73 22.36
C GLY A 412 -26.64 10.38 22.34
N TYR A 413 -25.45 10.30 21.74
CA TYR A 413 -24.56 9.13 21.75
C TYR A 413 -23.41 9.25 22.77
N CYS A 414 -23.55 10.12 23.78
CA CYS A 414 -22.51 10.41 24.79
C CYS A 414 -21.19 10.95 24.21
N VAL A 415 -21.20 11.52 23.00
CA VAL A 415 -20.04 12.17 22.38
C VAL A 415 -20.15 13.69 22.51
N THR A 416 -19.24 14.29 23.28
CA THR A 416 -19.19 15.75 23.44
C THR A 416 -18.27 16.38 22.41
N ILE A 417 -18.85 17.12 21.46
CA ILE A 417 -18.12 17.98 20.53
C ILE A 417 -18.03 19.38 21.14
N SER A 418 -16.86 19.75 21.67
CA SER A 418 -16.62 21.03 22.35
C SER A 418 -16.37 22.20 21.40
N GLU A 419 -15.83 21.93 20.21
CA GLU A 419 -15.48 22.95 19.22
C GLU A 419 -16.65 23.19 18.24
N SER A 420 -16.91 24.46 17.93
CA SER A 420 -17.89 24.84 16.91
C SER A 420 -17.35 24.67 15.48
N ASN A 421 -16.03 24.66 15.30
CA ASN A 421 -15.38 24.50 14.00
C ASN A 421 -14.96 23.04 13.78
N ALA A 422 -15.04 22.58 12.53
CA ALA A 422 -14.64 21.23 12.14
C ALA A 422 -13.12 21.04 12.14
N TYR A 423 -12.34 22.12 12.01
CA TYR A 423 -10.89 22.08 11.94
C TYR A 423 -10.21 23.28 12.63
N ASN A 424 -8.99 23.01 13.09
CA ASN A 424 -8.08 24.01 13.65
C ASN A 424 -7.44 24.85 12.55
N VAL A 425 -7.34 26.16 12.78
CA VAL A 425 -6.65 27.11 11.90
C VAL A 425 -5.30 27.43 12.49
N PHE A 426 -4.26 27.39 11.66
CA PHE A 426 -2.93 27.82 12.06
C PHE A 426 -2.38 28.98 11.22
N GLU A 427 -3.04 29.37 10.13
CA GLU A 427 -2.72 30.58 9.37
C GLU A 427 -3.98 31.17 8.71
N THR A 428 -4.02 32.49 8.60
CA THR A 428 -5.12 33.24 7.96
C THR A 428 -4.54 34.22 6.95
N TYR A 429 -5.24 34.38 5.83
CA TYR A 429 -4.89 35.27 4.73
C TYR A 429 -6.04 36.24 4.48
N GLN A 430 -5.71 37.49 4.22
CA GLN A 430 -6.62 38.48 3.63
C GLN A 430 -6.63 38.32 2.11
N VAL A 431 -7.82 38.17 1.55
CA VAL A 431 -8.05 38.32 0.12
C VAL A 431 -8.36 39.79 -0.14
N VAL A 432 -7.50 40.44 -0.91
CA VAL A 432 -7.64 41.84 -1.29
C VAL A 432 -7.88 41.96 -2.79
N ARG A 433 -8.73 42.90 -3.20
CA ARG A 433 -9.07 43.18 -4.61
C ARG A 433 -8.76 44.62 -4.96
N ARG A 434 -8.40 44.86 -6.22
CA ARG A 434 -8.33 46.18 -6.85
C ARG A 434 -9.00 46.13 -8.21
N GLU A 435 -9.87 47.09 -8.48
CA GLU A 435 -10.37 47.34 -9.84
C GLU A 435 -9.26 47.92 -10.73
N LEU A 436 -9.18 47.43 -11.97
CA LEU A 436 -8.21 47.86 -12.98
C LEU A 436 -8.88 48.58 -14.17
N ASP A 437 -10.20 48.49 -14.31
CA ASP A 437 -10.93 49.16 -15.39
C ASP A 437 -10.78 50.69 -15.37
N GLY A 438 -10.54 51.27 -16.56
CA GLY A 438 -10.48 52.72 -16.79
C GLY A 438 -9.27 53.48 -16.22
N GLY A 439 -8.39 52.84 -15.45
CA GLY A 439 -7.21 53.50 -14.85
C GLY A 439 -5.96 53.53 -15.77
N PRO A 440 -5.01 54.46 -15.51
CA PRO A 440 -3.74 54.51 -16.26
C PRO A 440 -2.90 53.26 -16.00
N ILE A 441 -2.18 52.80 -17.03
CA ILE A 441 -1.23 51.68 -16.91
C ILE A 441 -0.09 52.10 -15.97
N PRO A 442 0.15 51.39 -14.85
CA PRO A 442 1.27 51.72 -13.96
C PRO A 442 2.61 51.64 -14.68
N SER A 443 3.49 52.64 -14.49
CA SER A 443 4.89 52.53 -14.88
C SER A 443 5.71 51.82 -13.81
N TYR A 444 6.77 51.13 -14.22
CA TYR A 444 7.76 50.50 -13.35
C TYR A 444 9.17 50.69 -13.90
N ASP A 445 10.17 50.56 -13.05
CA ASP A 445 11.57 50.65 -13.44
C ASP A 445 12.01 49.41 -14.24
N VAL A 446 12.11 49.57 -15.56
CA VAL A 446 12.53 48.52 -16.50
C VAL A 446 14.02 48.16 -16.42
N THR A 447 14.83 49.01 -15.78
CA THR A 447 16.26 48.70 -15.51
C THR A 447 16.40 47.74 -14.33
N LEU A 448 15.44 47.79 -13.40
CA LEU A 448 15.38 46.95 -12.21
C LEU A 448 14.57 45.67 -12.43
N VAL A 449 13.41 45.78 -13.10
CA VAL A 449 12.45 44.68 -13.28
C VAL A 449 12.27 44.35 -14.76
N SER A 450 12.27 43.05 -15.08
CA SER A 450 12.05 42.55 -16.44
C SER A 450 11.20 41.28 -16.43
N ARG A 451 10.72 40.86 -17.61
CA ARG A 451 10.07 39.55 -17.77
C ARG A 451 11.04 38.44 -17.40
N MET A 452 10.55 37.46 -16.66
CA MET A 452 11.29 36.22 -16.39
C MET A 452 11.37 35.41 -17.69
N ALA A 453 12.56 34.93 -18.03
CA ALA A 453 12.76 33.96 -19.09
C ALA A 453 13.05 32.58 -18.49
N GLU A 454 12.96 31.51 -19.30
CA GLU A 454 13.20 30.14 -18.84
C GLU A 454 14.60 29.97 -18.20
N ARG A 455 15.61 30.67 -18.75
CA ARG A 455 16.99 30.71 -18.21
C ARG A 455 17.08 31.25 -16.77
N ASP A 456 16.08 31.99 -16.30
CA ASP A 456 16.06 32.57 -14.96
C ASP A 456 15.50 31.59 -13.91
N LEU A 457 14.81 30.53 -14.35
CA LEU A 457 14.15 29.56 -13.45
C LEU A 457 15.11 28.90 -12.45
N PRO A 458 16.36 28.52 -12.79
CA PRO A 458 17.29 27.97 -11.82
C PRO A 458 17.62 28.96 -10.69
N GLU A 459 17.87 30.24 -11.01
CA GLU A 459 18.19 31.27 -10.01
C GLU A 459 16.97 31.61 -9.15
N VAL A 460 15.79 31.70 -9.76
CA VAL A 460 14.51 31.89 -9.07
C VAL A 460 14.21 30.72 -8.12
N SER A 461 14.48 29.48 -8.55
CA SER A 461 14.30 28.29 -7.72
C SER A 461 15.23 28.27 -6.51
N LEU A 462 16.49 28.68 -6.69
CA LEU A 462 17.45 28.85 -5.58
C LEU A 462 17.00 29.94 -4.61
N LEU A 463 16.51 31.07 -5.13
CA LEU A 463 15.94 32.16 -4.33
C LEU A 463 14.74 31.68 -3.51
N ALA A 464 13.77 31.02 -4.16
CA ALA A 464 12.57 30.50 -3.51
C ALA A 464 12.92 29.47 -2.43
N ARG A 465 13.85 28.55 -2.69
CA ARG A 465 14.33 27.58 -1.71
C ARG A 465 14.95 28.28 -0.49
N ARG A 466 15.73 29.34 -0.69
CA ARG A 466 16.34 30.14 0.39
C ARG A 466 15.29 30.83 1.26
N VAL A 467 14.24 31.39 0.65
CA VAL A 467 13.21 32.16 1.36
C VAL A 467 12.17 31.25 2.02
N TYR A 468 11.56 30.32 1.27
CA TYR A 468 10.46 29.49 1.76
C TYR A 468 10.91 28.28 2.57
N ARG A 469 12.17 27.84 2.40
CA ARG A 469 12.72 26.64 3.04
C ARG A 469 11.86 25.38 2.80
N VAL A 470 11.20 25.30 1.65
CA VAL A 470 10.46 24.14 1.16
C VAL A 470 10.80 23.93 -0.33
N PRO A 471 10.74 22.68 -0.82
CA PRO A 471 10.83 22.42 -2.26
C PRO A 471 9.74 23.19 -3.01
N SER A 472 10.08 23.84 -4.12
CA SER A 472 9.16 24.67 -4.91
C SER A 472 9.48 24.64 -6.41
N GLU A 473 10.40 23.79 -6.86
CA GLU A 473 10.89 23.81 -8.25
C GLU A 473 9.82 23.33 -9.21
N ARG A 474 9.07 22.29 -8.83
CA ARG A 474 8.01 21.73 -9.68
C ARG A 474 6.85 22.70 -9.81
N TRP A 475 6.48 23.36 -8.73
CA TRP A 475 5.46 24.40 -8.74
C TRP A 475 5.91 25.66 -9.50
N LEU A 476 7.15 26.13 -9.34
CA LEU A 476 7.65 27.29 -10.11
C LEU A 476 7.64 27.01 -11.61
N ARG A 477 8.10 25.82 -12.01
CA ARG A 477 8.05 25.40 -13.41
C ARG A 477 6.62 25.29 -13.92
N SER A 478 5.69 24.74 -13.16
CA SER A 478 4.30 24.62 -13.62
C SER A 478 3.56 25.96 -13.76
N VAL A 479 3.87 26.93 -12.90
CA VAL A 479 3.37 28.31 -13.01
C VAL A 479 3.96 29.00 -14.25
N PHE A 480 5.25 28.80 -14.52
CA PHE A 480 5.87 29.33 -15.73
C PHE A 480 5.27 28.69 -17.00
N ASP A 481 5.19 27.36 -17.04
CA ASP A 481 4.68 26.58 -18.17
C ASP A 481 3.16 26.78 -18.40
N SER A 482 2.40 27.21 -17.38
CA SER A 482 0.99 27.56 -17.55
C SER A 482 0.76 28.89 -18.28
N GLY A 483 1.83 29.65 -18.53
CA GLY A 483 1.77 30.96 -19.19
C GLY A 483 1.51 32.12 -18.24
N ASP A 484 1.78 31.97 -16.94
CA ASP A 484 1.66 33.08 -16.00
C ASP A 484 2.65 34.21 -16.35
N LEU A 485 2.22 35.43 -16.08
CA LEU A 485 3.03 36.63 -16.21
C LEU A 485 4.12 36.61 -15.13
N ALA A 486 5.33 36.26 -15.52
CA ALA A 486 6.46 36.11 -14.63
C ALA A 486 7.46 37.29 -14.76
N PHE A 487 7.97 37.76 -13.62
CA PHE A 487 8.90 38.89 -13.53
C PHE A 487 10.05 38.59 -12.59
N VAL A 488 11.21 39.15 -12.88
CA VAL A 488 12.40 39.13 -12.03
C VAL A 488 12.95 40.53 -11.82
N ALA A 489 13.44 40.79 -10.61
CA ALA A 489 14.17 41.99 -10.25
C ALA A 489 15.67 41.67 -10.17
N ARG A 490 16.52 42.52 -10.78
CA ARG A 490 17.97 42.32 -10.79
C ARG A 490 18.74 43.47 -10.16
N VAL A 491 19.72 43.12 -9.35
CA VAL A 491 20.71 44.07 -8.79
C VAL A 491 22.10 43.49 -9.05
N GLY A 492 22.98 44.25 -9.70
CA GLY A 492 24.31 43.77 -10.09
C GLY A 492 24.28 42.53 -10.98
N GLY A 493 23.28 42.42 -11.87
CA GLY A 493 23.11 41.29 -12.79
C GLY A 493 22.51 40.01 -12.18
N LYS A 494 22.31 39.96 -10.86
CA LYS A 494 21.73 38.79 -10.17
C LYS A 494 20.25 38.96 -9.88
N VAL A 495 19.47 37.89 -9.96
CA VAL A 495 18.06 37.88 -9.56
C VAL A 495 17.96 37.99 -8.05
N VAL A 496 17.39 39.09 -7.57
CA VAL A 496 17.20 39.38 -6.13
C VAL A 496 15.75 39.37 -5.70
N GLY A 497 14.83 39.25 -6.66
CA GLY A 497 13.42 39.04 -6.40
C GLY A 497 12.68 38.57 -7.64
N PHE A 498 11.49 38.01 -7.43
CA PHE A 498 10.63 37.55 -8.51
C PHE A 498 9.16 37.71 -8.12
N ALA A 499 8.30 37.78 -9.13
CA ALA A 499 6.86 37.80 -8.91
C ALA A 499 6.06 37.21 -10.06
N PHE A 500 4.88 36.68 -9.76
CA PHE A 500 3.96 36.11 -10.76
C PHE A 500 2.59 36.79 -10.75
N ALA A 501 1.91 36.73 -11.90
CA ALA A 501 0.51 37.05 -12.01
C ALA A 501 -0.19 36.12 -13.02
N SER A 502 -1.44 35.79 -12.76
CA SER A 502 -2.30 34.99 -13.64
C SER A 502 -3.43 35.86 -14.17
N LEU A 503 -3.90 35.57 -15.39
CA LEU A 503 -5.12 36.12 -15.95
C LEU A 503 -6.06 34.97 -16.28
N ALA A 504 -7.27 34.99 -15.73
CA ALA A 504 -8.29 33.97 -16.02
C ALA A 504 -9.66 34.64 -16.10
N ASN A 505 -10.39 34.37 -17.18
CA ASN A 505 -11.75 34.88 -17.40
C ASN A 505 -11.90 36.41 -17.25
N GLY A 506 -10.89 37.19 -17.66
CA GLY A 506 -10.87 38.64 -17.50
C GLY A 506 -10.42 39.14 -16.12
N HIS A 507 -10.17 38.24 -15.18
CA HIS A 507 -9.75 38.58 -13.82
C HIS A 507 -8.26 38.29 -13.60
N GLY A 508 -7.55 39.24 -12.99
CA GLY A 508 -6.16 39.13 -12.62
C GLY A 508 -5.96 38.52 -11.23
N ARG A 509 -4.89 37.76 -11.04
CA ARG A 509 -4.44 37.30 -9.71
C ARG A 509 -2.96 37.56 -9.58
N VAL A 510 -2.56 38.41 -8.64
CA VAL A 510 -1.15 38.58 -8.29
C VAL A 510 -0.82 37.67 -7.12
N HIS A 511 0.00 36.67 -7.38
CA HIS A 511 0.44 35.72 -6.37
C HIS A 511 1.96 35.71 -6.33
N THR A 512 2.52 35.23 -5.23
CA THR A 512 3.97 35.04 -5.10
C THR A 512 4.78 36.30 -5.44
N LEU A 513 5.04 37.14 -4.43
CA LEU A 513 6.03 38.20 -4.54
C LEU A 513 7.14 37.91 -3.55
N THR A 514 8.38 37.85 -4.01
CA THR A 514 9.50 37.53 -3.12
C THR A 514 10.72 38.34 -3.48
N VAL A 515 11.33 38.90 -2.44
CA VAL A 515 12.58 39.65 -2.49
C VAL A 515 13.50 39.07 -1.42
N LEU A 516 14.76 38.84 -1.78
CA LEU A 516 15.80 38.42 -0.86
C LEU A 516 15.85 39.34 0.37
N PRO A 517 15.98 38.79 1.59
CA PRO A 517 15.99 39.59 2.83
C PRO A 517 16.91 40.81 2.80
N GLU A 518 18.14 40.64 2.31
CA GLU A 518 19.17 41.67 2.18
C GLU A 518 18.82 42.81 1.19
N HIS A 519 17.85 42.60 0.31
CA HIS A 519 17.41 43.56 -0.69
C HIS A 519 16.01 44.14 -0.39
N ARG A 520 15.44 43.89 0.79
CA ARG A 520 14.13 44.45 1.18
C ARG A 520 14.24 45.93 1.54
N ASN A 521 13.09 46.62 1.63
CA ASN A 521 12.99 48.05 1.93
C ASN A 521 13.70 49.00 0.93
N SER A 522 14.07 48.49 -0.25
CA SER A 522 14.74 49.24 -1.34
C SER A 522 13.79 49.65 -2.49
N GLY A 523 12.49 49.38 -2.35
CA GLY A 523 11.50 49.63 -3.41
C GLY A 523 11.29 48.48 -4.41
N ILE A 524 12.11 47.43 -4.40
CA ILE A 524 12.00 46.30 -5.36
C ILE A 524 10.61 45.65 -5.38
N GLY A 525 10.01 45.39 -4.21
CA GLY A 525 8.66 44.80 -4.14
C GLY A 525 7.59 45.70 -4.76
N LYS A 526 7.75 47.03 -4.66
CA LYS A 526 6.85 48.00 -5.28
C LYS A 526 6.94 47.93 -6.80
N GLU A 527 8.16 47.85 -7.34
CA GLU A 527 8.38 47.75 -8.79
C GLU A 527 7.90 46.41 -9.35
N LEU A 528 8.12 45.29 -8.65
CA LEU A 528 7.55 43.99 -9.01
C LEU A 528 6.01 43.99 -8.99
N MET A 529 5.38 44.69 -8.03
CA MET A 529 3.93 44.86 -8.01
C MET A 529 3.45 45.69 -9.21
N ARG A 530 4.08 46.84 -9.48
CA ARG A 530 3.77 47.71 -10.62
C ARG A 530 3.88 46.97 -11.95
N ALA A 531 4.94 46.19 -12.15
CA ALA A 531 5.12 45.39 -13.36
C ALA A 531 3.99 44.39 -13.61
N ARG A 532 3.54 43.68 -12.56
CA ARG A 532 2.40 42.77 -12.65
C ARG A 532 1.10 43.48 -12.98
N LEU A 533 0.81 44.59 -12.30
CA LEU A 533 -0.39 45.39 -12.54
C LEU A 533 -0.40 46.01 -13.94
N ALA A 534 0.74 46.49 -14.42
CA ALA A 534 0.91 47.01 -15.77
C ALA A 534 0.61 45.95 -16.83
N ALA A 535 1.13 44.73 -16.65
CA ALA A 535 0.89 43.63 -17.57
C ALA A 535 -0.57 43.15 -17.54
N LEU A 536 -1.18 43.02 -16.36
CA LEU A 536 -2.60 42.65 -16.25
C LEU A 536 -3.51 43.72 -16.87
N ARG A 537 -3.20 45.01 -16.69
CA ARG A 537 -3.95 46.10 -17.32
C ARG A 537 -3.80 46.11 -18.83
N THR A 538 -2.60 45.82 -19.34
CA THR A 538 -2.34 45.70 -20.79
C THR A 538 -3.12 44.54 -21.40
N LEU A 539 -3.38 43.50 -20.62
CA LEU A 539 -4.20 42.35 -21.01
C LEU A 539 -5.69 42.54 -20.66
N GLU A 540 -6.10 43.79 -20.40
CA GLU A 540 -7.51 44.16 -20.18
C GLU A 540 -8.18 43.41 -19.01
N ALA A 541 -7.42 43.08 -17.97
CA ALA A 541 -7.99 42.56 -16.73
C ALA A 541 -8.92 43.61 -16.10
N THR A 542 -10.13 43.18 -15.67
CA THR A 542 -11.15 44.04 -15.05
C THR A 542 -10.79 44.41 -13.62
N ASP A 543 -10.37 43.40 -12.85
CA ASP A 543 -9.88 43.54 -11.48
C ASP A 543 -8.71 42.59 -11.23
N VAL A 544 -8.06 42.78 -10.09
CA VAL A 544 -6.97 41.93 -9.64
C VAL A 544 -7.14 41.58 -8.17
N ILE A 545 -6.94 40.30 -7.84
CA ILE A 545 -6.94 39.81 -6.46
C ILE A 545 -5.54 39.41 -5.99
N ALA A 546 -5.33 39.42 -4.67
CA ALA A 546 -4.16 38.86 -4.02
C ALA A 546 -4.54 38.22 -2.68
N GLU A 547 -3.92 37.10 -2.34
CA GLU A 547 -4.04 36.47 -1.03
C GLU A 547 -2.76 36.74 -0.22
N ILE A 548 -2.90 37.49 0.88
CA ILE A 548 -1.76 37.94 1.69
C ILE A 548 -1.97 37.49 3.13
N ALA A 549 -1.01 36.78 3.70
CA ALA A 549 -1.07 36.32 5.09
C ALA A 549 -1.26 37.51 6.05
N ASP A 550 -2.14 37.36 7.05
CA ASP A 550 -2.51 38.44 7.99
C ASP A 550 -1.30 39.00 8.75
N TRP A 551 -0.30 38.16 9.02
CA TRP A 551 0.92 38.55 9.70
C TRP A 551 1.92 39.31 8.80
N ASN A 552 1.74 39.26 7.48
CA ASN A 552 2.65 39.88 6.51
C ASN A 552 2.26 41.35 6.24
N LEU A 553 2.34 42.16 7.30
CA LEU A 553 2.05 43.60 7.26
C LEU A 553 2.81 44.35 6.16
N PRO A 554 4.10 44.07 5.87
CA PRO A 554 4.80 44.75 4.76
C PRO A 554 4.13 44.52 3.39
N SER A 555 3.66 43.30 3.12
CA SER A 555 3.01 42.99 1.84
C SER A 555 1.61 43.59 1.76
N LEU A 556 0.87 43.62 2.87
CA LEU A 556 -0.41 44.32 2.97
C LEU A 556 -0.25 45.82 2.73
N GLN A 557 0.77 46.45 3.31
CA GLN A 557 1.07 47.87 3.08
C GLN A 557 1.41 48.17 1.62
N VAL A 558 2.15 47.28 0.94
CA VAL A 558 2.39 47.39 -0.51
C VAL A 558 1.06 47.31 -1.26
N ALA A 559 0.21 46.34 -0.95
CA ALA A 559 -1.10 46.19 -1.59
C ALA A 559 -2.00 47.43 -1.37
N TRP A 560 -2.15 47.92 -0.14
CA TRP A 560 -2.98 49.10 0.18
C TRP A 560 -2.49 50.36 -0.53
N ARG A 561 -1.18 50.59 -0.59
CA ARG A 561 -0.60 51.72 -1.36
C ARG A 561 -0.87 51.63 -2.86
N HIS A 562 -1.12 50.43 -3.35
CA HIS A 562 -1.53 50.19 -4.72
C HIS A 562 -3.06 50.14 -4.89
N GLY A 563 -3.86 50.55 -3.90
CA GLY A 563 -5.32 50.67 -4.03
C GLY A 563 -6.09 49.36 -3.87
N PHE A 564 -5.45 48.30 -3.35
CA PHE A 564 -6.16 47.08 -2.98
C PHE A 564 -7.00 47.29 -1.71
N GLN A 565 -8.19 46.71 -1.69
CA GLN A 565 -9.13 46.72 -0.57
C GLN A 565 -9.46 45.29 -0.13
N PRO A 566 -9.66 45.02 1.17
CA PRO A 566 -10.03 43.69 1.64
C PRO A 566 -11.43 43.30 1.13
N VAL A 567 -11.55 42.10 0.57
CA VAL A 567 -12.82 41.54 0.10
C VAL A 567 -13.18 40.23 0.78
N GLY A 568 -12.20 39.50 1.35
CA GLY A 568 -12.45 38.23 2.01
C GLY A 568 -11.27 37.70 2.81
N LYS A 569 -11.40 36.44 3.23
CA LYS A 569 -10.36 35.72 3.98
C LYS A 569 -10.17 34.31 3.44
N MET A 570 -8.98 33.79 3.60
CA MET A 570 -8.69 32.36 3.48
C MET A 570 -8.05 31.86 4.76
N PHE A 571 -8.29 30.59 5.06
CA PHE A 571 -7.83 29.90 6.24
C PHE A 571 -6.98 28.71 5.82
N VAL A 572 -5.93 28.44 6.59
CA VAL A 572 -5.19 27.19 6.51
C VAL A 572 -5.61 26.32 7.67
N GLU A 573 -6.39 25.29 7.34
CA GLU A 573 -6.98 24.36 8.29
C GLU A 573 -6.20 23.03 8.31
N THR A 574 -6.20 22.36 9.46
CA THR A 574 -5.61 21.03 9.63
C THR A 574 -6.61 20.02 10.19
N ALA A 575 -6.68 18.86 9.55
CA ALA A 575 -7.41 17.68 10.01
C ALA A 575 -6.51 16.74 10.84
N ARG A 576 -5.32 17.19 11.26
CA ARG A 576 -4.43 16.41 12.14
C ARG A 576 -4.90 16.55 13.58
N THR A 577 -5.23 15.43 14.22
CA THR A 577 -5.64 15.35 15.62
C THR A 577 -4.58 15.77 16.65
N SER A 578 -3.31 15.96 16.25
CA SER A 578 -2.19 16.15 17.19
C SER A 578 -1.15 17.22 16.82
N ARG A 579 -1.44 18.17 15.91
CA ARG A 579 -0.55 19.31 15.65
C ARG A 579 -1.16 20.63 16.09
N ILE A 580 -1.24 20.81 17.40
CA ILE A 580 -1.01 22.12 17.99
C ILE A 580 0.50 22.20 18.25
N GLN A 581 1.12 23.33 17.89
CA GLN A 581 2.56 23.66 17.92
C GLN A 581 3.34 23.44 16.61
N ARG A 582 3.99 24.53 16.18
CA ARG A 582 4.70 24.80 14.91
C ARG A 582 3.72 25.18 13.78
N THR A 583 3.33 26.45 13.62
CA THR A 583 4.23 27.53 13.16
C THR A 583 3.58 28.90 13.41
N ILE A 584 3.63 29.41 14.64
CA ILE A 584 3.68 30.86 14.90
C ILE A 584 5.09 31.17 15.41
N VAL A 585 6.10 30.67 14.71
CA VAL A 585 7.49 31.12 14.82
C VAL A 585 8.18 30.76 13.50
N ARG A 586 8.02 31.60 12.49
CA ARG A 586 9.16 31.94 11.64
C ARG A 586 9.34 33.44 11.79
N ARG A 587 10.28 33.79 12.67
CA ARG A 587 10.96 35.09 12.67
C ARG A 587 11.47 35.41 11.27
#